data_AF-A0A529HBF1-F1
#
_entry.id   AF-A0A529HBF1-F1
#
_cell.length_a   1.000
_cell.length_b   1.000
_cell.length_c   1.000
_cell.angle_alpha   90.00
_cell.angle_beta   90.00
_cell.angle_gamma   90.00
#
_symmetry.space_group_name_H-M   'P 1'
#
loop_
_entity.id
_entity.type
_entity.pdbx_description
1 polymer ?
#
loop_
_entity_poly.entity_id
_entity_poly.type
_entity_poly.pdbx_seq_one_letter_code
_entity_poly.pdbx_strand_id
1 'polypeptide(L)' 'SAAEQAFVSWSRTTPAQRSGYLLRIADRIEAEAKEFAALEALNCGKPINAVLNDEIPAIVDCYRFFAGAVRS' A
#
# COMPACT_ATOMS: atom_id res chain seq x y z
N SER A 1 12.04 -16.43 12.97
CA SER A 1 12.19 -15.03 12.53
C SER A 1 11.09 -14.15 13.12
N ALA A 2 11.18 -12.82 13.03
CA ALA A 2 10.08 -11.94 13.48
C ALA A 2 8.77 -12.19 12.70
N ALA A 3 8.87 -12.48 11.39
CA ALA A 3 7.71 -12.79 10.55
C ALA A 3 6.99 -14.10 10.96
N GLU A 4 7.75 -15.17 11.26
CA GLU A 4 7.18 -16.44 11.74
C GLU A 4 6.39 -16.28 13.05
N GLN A 5 6.89 -15.45 13.96
CA GLN A 5 6.21 -15.16 15.22
C GLN A 5 4.91 -14.39 14.99
N ALA A 6 4.93 -13.38 14.11
CA ALA A 6 3.74 -12.59 13.77
C ALA A 6 2.66 -13.44 13.08
N PHE A 7 3.05 -14.43 12.27
CA PHE A 7 2.13 -15.28 11.50
C PHE A 7 1.07 -15.97 12.37
N VAL A 8 1.42 -16.40 13.59
CA VAL A 8 0.50 -17.06 14.54
C VAL A 8 -0.73 -16.18 14.82
N SER A 9 -0.52 -14.86 14.97
CA SER A 9 -1.60 -13.90 15.22
C SER A 9 -2.23 -13.40 13.92
N TRP A 10 -1.43 -13.12 12.90
CA TRP A 10 -1.88 -12.55 11.63
C TRP A 10 -2.81 -13.50 10.85
N SER A 11 -2.47 -14.80 10.81
CA SER A 11 -3.27 -15.81 10.11
C SER A 11 -4.69 -15.97 10.67
N ARG A 12 -4.91 -15.57 11.93
CA ARG A 12 -6.21 -15.63 12.63
C ARG A 12 -7.05 -14.37 12.46
N THR A 13 -6.54 -13.33 11.80
CA THR A 13 -7.33 -12.13 11.48
C THR A 13 -8.49 -12.48 10.55
N THR A 14 -9.57 -11.72 10.63
CA THR A 14 -10.71 -11.87 9.71
C THR A 14 -10.41 -11.23 8.35
N PRO A 15 -11.07 -11.69 7.27
CA PRO A 15 -11.10 -10.97 5.99
C PRO A 15 -11.36 -9.47 6.13
N ALA A 16 -12.31 -9.09 7.00
CA ALA A 16 -12.65 -7.70 7.25
C ALA A 16 -11.50 -6.90 7.89
N GLN A 17 -10.78 -7.49 8.85
CA GLN A 17 -9.60 -6.85 9.46
C GLN A 17 -8.48 -6.66 8.43
N ARG A 18 -8.17 -7.69 7.63
CA ARG A 18 -7.13 -7.60 6.58
C ARG A 18 -7.46 -6.56 5.54
N SER A 19 -8.71 -6.54 5.08
CA SER A 19 -9.21 -5.51 4.18
C SER A 19 -9.02 -4.10 4.77
N GLY A 20 -9.42 -3.92 6.04
CA GLY A 20 -9.24 -2.65 6.73
C GLY A 20 -7.77 -2.19 6.83
N TYR A 21 -6.83 -3.12 7.04
CA TYR A 21 -5.41 -2.78 7.03
C TYR A 21 -4.91 -2.34 5.66
N LEU A 22 -5.32 -3.03 4.58
CA LEU A 22 -4.95 -2.66 3.21
C LEU A 22 -5.51 -1.29 2.81
N LEU A 23 -6.75 -0.98 3.19
CA LEU A 23 -7.35 0.35 2.98
C LEU A 23 -6.57 1.45 3.72
N ARG A 24 -6.19 1.21 4.98
CA ARG A 24 -5.40 2.17 5.75
C ARG A 24 -4.00 2.42 5.16
N ILE A 25 -3.40 1.40 4.54
CA ILE A 25 -2.13 1.55 3.81
C ILE A 25 -2.37 2.41 2.56
N ALA A 26 -3.40 2.11 1.78
CA ALA A 26 -3.75 2.90 0.59
C ALA A 26 -3.98 4.38 0.93
N ASP A 27 -4.78 4.66 1.96
CA ASP A 27 -5.09 6.02 2.40
C ASP A 27 -3.84 6.77 2.86
N ARG A 28 -2.90 6.07 3.51
CA ARG A 28 -1.65 6.70 3.96
C ARG A 28 -0.70 7.01 2.79
N ILE A 29 -0.58 6.10 1.82
CA ILE A 29 0.19 6.34 0.60
C ILE A 29 -0.37 7.53 -0.16
N GLU A 30 -1.70 7.60 -0.34
CA GLU A 30 -2.37 8.70 -1.03
C GLU A 30 -2.19 10.04 -0.29
N ALA A 31 -2.27 10.04 1.06
CA ALA A 31 -2.04 11.23 1.87
C ALA A 31 -0.60 11.76 1.79
N GLU A 32 0.38 10.89 1.53
CA GLU A 32 1.81 11.21 1.42
C GLU A 32 2.33 11.12 -0.03
N ALA A 33 1.43 11.22 -1.02
CA ALA A 33 1.75 10.98 -2.42
C ALA A 33 2.93 11.81 -2.93
N LYS A 34 3.05 13.07 -2.47
CA LYS A 34 4.13 13.98 -2.86
C LYS A 34 5.47 13.55 -2.25
N GLU A 35 5.50 13.17 -0.97
CA GLU A 35 6.71 12.66 -0.33
C GLU A 35 7.19 11.36 -1.00
N PHE A 36 6.29 10.40 -1.24
CA PHE A 36 6.64 9.17 -1.93
C PHE A 36 7.17 9.43 -3.35
N ALA A 37 6.51 10.31 -4.12
CA ALA A 37 6.97 10.66 -5.45
C ALA A 37 8.35 11.34 -5.45
N ALA A 38 8.62 12.22 -4.48
CA ALA A 38 9.92 12.87 -4.33
C ALA A 38 11.03 11.87 -3.96
N LEU A 39 10.75 10.95 -3.03
CA LEU A 39 11.71 9.91 -2.62
C LEU A 39 12.04 8.97 -3.78
N GLU A 40 11.03 8.50 -4.50
CA GLU A 40 11.20 7.60 -5.64
C GLU A 40 11.93 8.29 -6.81
N ALA A 41 11.61 9.56 -7.09
CA ALA A 41 12.32 10.36 -8.09
C ALA A 41 13.80 10.56 -7.71
N LEU A 42 14.08 10.83 -6.42
CA LEU A 42 15.44 11.00 -5.91
C LEU A 42 16.24 9.68 -5.97
N ASN A 43 15.63 8.58 -5.56
CA ASN A 43 16.29 7.28 -5.44
C ASN A 43 16.48 6.59 -6.80
N CYS A 44 15.50 6.71 -7.69
CA CYS A 44 15.45 5.98 -8.96
C CYS A 44 15.68 6.87 -10.19
N GLY A 45 15.79 8.19 -10.03
CA GLY A 45 15.99 9.14 -11.12
C GLY A 45 14.77 9.34 -12.04
N LYS A 46 13.59 8.90 -11.60
CA LYS A 46 12.35 9.01 -12.38
C LYS A 46 11.83 10.46 -12.42
N PRO A 47 11.15 10.89 -13.50
CA PRO A 47 10.44 12.16 -13.50
C PRO A 47 9.37 12.17 -12.39
N ILE A 48 9.45 13.14 -11.47
CA ILE A 48 8.56 13.21 -10.29
C ILE A 48 7.07 13.26 -10.68
N ASN A 49 6.75 13.89 -11.80
CA ASN A 49 5.40 13.97 -12.35
C ASN A 49 4.88 12.61 -12.85
N ALA A 50 5.74 11.75 -13.41
CA ALA A 50 5.36 10.39 -13.79
C ALA A 50 5.08 9.54 -12.55
N VAL A 51 5.94 9.62 -11.53
CA VAL A 51 5.70 8.91 -10.27
C VAL A 51 4.41 9.38 -9.60
N LEU A 52 4.23 10.70 -9.47
CA LEU A 52 3.09 11.29 -8.77
C LEU A 52 1.75 11.03 -9.46
N ASN A 53 1.70 11.13 -10.80
CA ASN A 53 0.44 11.08 -11.53
C ASN A 53 0.11 9.69 -12.07
N ASP A 54 1.11 8.80 -12.25
CA ASP A 54 0.90 7.48 -12.83
C ASP A 54 1.16 6.36 -11.80
N GLU A 55 2.33 6.35 -11.16
CA GLU A 55 2.72 5.25 -10.27
C GLU A 55 1.98 5.27 -8.93
N ILE A 56 1.90 6.41 -8.24
CA ILE A 56 1.23 6.51 -6.94
C ILE A 56 -0.25 6.10 -7.04
N PRO A 57 -1.05 6.60 -8.02
CA PRO A 57 -2.43 6.14 -8.18
C PRO A 57 -2.55 4.64 -8.44
N ALA A 58 -1.67 4.06 -9.26
CA ALA A 58 -1.66 2.63 -9.52
C ALA A 58 -1.31 1.80 -8.27
N ILE A 59 -0.38 2.27 -7.44
CA ILE A 59 -0.03 1.63 -6.16
C ILE A 59 -1.23 1.66 -5.20
N VAL A 60 -1.86 2.84 -5.05
CA VAL A 60 -3.04 3.00 -4.19
C VAL A 60 -4.19 2.09 -4.66
N ASP A 61 -4.44 2.03 -5.97
CA ASP A 61 -5.47 1.17 -6.54
C ASP A 61 -5.19 -0.31 -6.31
N CYS A 62 -3.93 -0.75 -6.42
CA CYS A 62 -3.55 -2.13 -6.11
C CYS A 62 -3.93 -2.54 -4.67
N TYR A 63 -3.65 -1.68 -3.68
CA TYR A 63 -4.06 -1.94 -2.30
C TYR A 63 -5.58 -1.95 -2.13
N ARG A 64 -6.30 -1.00 -2.76
CA ARG A 64 -7.77 -0.93 -2.73
C ARG A 64 -8.41 -2.16 -3.38
N PHE A 65 -7.86 -2.63 -4.50
CA PHE A 65 -8.29 -3.84 -5.19
C PHE A 65 -8.15 -5.08 -4.29
N PHE A 66 -6.96 -5.33 -3.73
CA PHE A 66 -6.75 -6.48 -2.85
C PHE A 66 -7.53 -6.38 -1.53
N ALA A 67 -7.79 -5.16 -1.05
CA ALA A 67 -8.68 -4.94 0.09
C ALA A 67 -10.12 -5.39 -0.21
N GLY A 68 -10.60 -5.23 -1.45
CA GLY A 68 -11.86 -5.79 -1.92
C GLY A 68 -11.78 -7.31 -2.08
N ALA A 69 -10.76 -7.80 -2.78
CA ALA A 69 -10.59 -9.22 -3.11
C ALA A 69 -10.45 -10.13 -1.89
N VAL A 70 -9.87 -9.65 -0.78
CA VAL A 70 -9.76 -10.46 0.44
C VAL A 70 -11.12 -10.70 1.12
N ARG A 71 -12.17 -9.95 0.73
CA ARG A 71 -13.54 -10.08 1.27
C ARG A 71 -14.50 -10.86 0.37
N SER A 72 -14.11 -11.12 -0.89
CA SER A 72 -14.92 -11.88 -1.86
C SER A 72 -14.80 -13.38 -1.70
#